data_AF-A0AAW1I912-F1
#
_entry.id   AF-A0AAW1I912-F1
#
_cell.length_a   1.000
_cell.length_b   1.000
_cell.length_c   1.000
_cell.angle_alpha   90.00
_cell.angle_beta   90.00
_cell.angle_gamma   90.00
#
_symmetry.space_group_name_H-M   'P 1'
#
loop_
_entity.id
_entity.type
_entity.pdbx_description
1 polymer ?
#
loop_
_entity_poly.entity_id
_entity_poly.type
_entity_poly.pdbx_seq_one_letter_code
_entity_poly.pdbx_strand_id
1 'polypeptide(L)'
;MMPGIRGLFDVLMPENFQKLIMATKVIRGLFDVLMPENFQKLIMATKVISGYNVDSKTFAAPSLALHMGTSLKMICDIALKTVIEKRNLPNIEWTDRNKKKGEIKDLKKLIEGHWCNELSSLALKDLNEKHWNKSTSLPSTNDIHLFQNHTNKLAEEAFDKLSSSVDVINSYRTLTE
;
A
#
# COMPACT_ATOMS: atom_id res chain seq x y z
N MET A 1 -30.05 -11.41 -19.56
CA MET A 1 -28.97 -12.41 -19.68
C MET A 1 -27.85 -11.79 -20.52
N MET A 2 -26.78 -11.28 -19.91
CA MET A 2 -25.49 -10.96 -20.57
C MET A 2 -24.37 -11.10 -19.52
N PRO A 3 -23.83 -12.32 -19.34
CA PRO A 3 -22.82 -12.61 -18.32
C PRO A 3 -21.36 -12.46 -18.83
N GLY A 4 -21.11 -11.66 -19.86
CA GLY A 4 -19.80 -11.64 -20.55
C GLY A 4 -18.79 -10.58 -20.08
N ILE A 5 -19.23 -9.47 -19.49
CA ILE A 5 -18.35 -8.32 -19.20
C ILE A 5 -17.78 -8.37 -17.78
N ARG A 6 -18.51 -8.96 -16.83
CA ARG A 6 -18.09 -9.04 -15.42
C ARG A 6 -16.81 -9.87 -15.25
N GLY A 7 -16.71 -11.01 -15.94
CA GLY A 7 -15.57 -11.91 -15.82
C GLY A 7 -14.22 -11.32 -16.24
N LEU A 8 -14.16 -10.49 -17.28
CA LEU A 8 -12.89 -9.89 -17.72
C LEU A 8 -12.45 -8.75 -16.78
N PHE A 9 -13.43 -8.00 -16.24
CA PHE A 9 -13.20 -6.94 -15.27
C PHE A 9 -12.83 -7.48 -13.88
N ASP A 10 -13.37 -8.64 -13.48
CA ASP A 10 -13.07 -9.33 -12.22
C ASP A 10 -11.71 -10.05 -12.26
N VAL A 11 -11.30 -10.57 -13.42
CA VAL A 11 -10.04 -11.32 -13.57
C VAL A 11 -8.82 -10.44 -13.79
N LEU A 12 -8.98 -9.27 -14.44
CA LEU A 12 -7.86 -8.44 -14.88
C LEU A 12 -7.59 -7.20 -14.01
N MET A 13 -8.51 -6.85 -13.10
CA MET A 13 -8.36 -5.66 -12.26
C MET A 13 -8.45 -5.97 -10.77
N PRO A 14 -7.56 -5.41 -9.93
CA PRO A 14 -7.70 -5.49 -8.48
C PRO A 14 -9.06 -4.93 -8.03
N GLU A 15 -9.70 -5.53 -7.02
CA GLU A 15 -11.00 -5.06 -6.48
C GLU A 15 -11.02 -3.55 -6.18
N ASN A 16 -9.88 -3.02 -5.74
CA ASN A 16 -9.70 -1.60 -5.44
C ASN A 16 -9.87 -0.71 -6.68
N PHE A 17 -9.50 -1.23 -7.85
CA PHE A 17 -9.65 -0.52 -9.11
C PHE A 17 -11.09 -0.57 -9.63
N GLN A 18 -11.81 -1.67 -9.41
CA GLN A 18 -13.24 -1.72 -9.68
C GLN A 18 -13.99 -0.69 -8.83
N LYS A 19 -13.63 -0.55 -7.55
CA LYS A 19 -14.14 0.51 -6.68
C LYS A 19 -13.83 1.91 -7.23
N LEU A 20 -12.66 2.11 -7.85
CA LEU A 20 -12.28 3.37 -8.50
C LEU A 20 -13.14 3.70 -9.72
N ILE A 21 -13.40 2.70 -10.57
CA ILE A 21 -14.29 2.84 -11.72
C ILE A 21 -15.74 3.10 -11.28
N MET A 22 -16.21 2.44 -10.22
CA MET A 22 -17.55 2.67 -9.67
C MET A 22 -17.66 4.05 -9.00
N ALA A 23 -16.63 4.50 -8.28
CA ALA A 23 -16.59 5.82 -7.65
C ALA A 23 -16.61 6.96 -8.67
N THR A 24 -16.10 6.73 -9.88
CA THR A 24 -16.07 7.72 -10.95
C THR A 24 -17.39 7.86 -11.73
N LYS A 25 -18.50 7.24 -11.29
CA LYS A 25 -19.96 7.42 -11.63
C LYS A 25 -20.41 7.68 -13.09
N VAL A 26 -19.52 7.93 -14.04
CA VAL A 26 -19.78 8.52 -15.35
C VAL A 26 -19.16 7.67 -16.47
N ILE A 27 -18.28 6.72 -16.15
CA ILE A 27 -17.40 6.11 -17.14
C ILE A 27 -17.88 4.72 -17.53
N ARG A 28 -18.20 4.54 -18.82
CA ARG A 28 -18.81 3.31 -19.36
C ARG A 28 -17.78 2.23 -19.75
N GLY A 29 -16.48 2.53 -19.72
CA GLY A 29 -15.41 1.57 -20.03
C GLY A 29 -14.01 2.02 -19.64
N LEU A 30 -13.09 1.05 -19.48
CA LEU A 30 -11.71 1.25 -19.03
C LEU A 30 -10.95 2.30 -19.87
N PHE A 31 -11.13 2.29 -21.18
CA PHE A 31 -10.45 3.21 -22.11
C PHE A 31 -10.92 4.66 -22.02
N ASP A 32 -12.10 4.89 -21.47
CA ASP A 32 -12.66 6.22 -21.26
C ASP A 32 -12.12 6.82 -19.94
N VAL A 33 -11.77 5.96 -18.97
CA VAL A 33 -11.03 6.36 -17.77
C VAL A 33 -9.59 6.75 -18.12
N LEU A 34 -9.00 6.06 -19.11
CA LEU A 34 -7.59 6.20 -19.50
C LEU A 34 -7.31 7.43 -20.40
N MET A 35 -8.03 8.53 -20.16
CA MET A 35 -7.77 9.81 -20.81
C MET A 35 -7.02 10.76 -19.87
N PRO A 36 -6.07 11.56 -20.36
CA PRO A 36 -5.30 12.50 -19.54
C PRO A 36 -6.19 13.52 -18.82
N GLU A 37 -7.32 13.91 -19.43
CA GLU A 37 -8.32 14.81 -18.85
C GLU A 37 -8.96 14.26 -17.55
N ASN A 38 -9.01 12.93 -17.42
CA ASN A 38 -9.57 12.26 -16.24
C ASN A 38 -8.53 12.02 -15.14
N PHE A 39 -7.28 12.47 -15.32
CA PHE A 39 -6.22 12.32 -14.32
C PHE A 39 -6.61 12.96 -12.97
N GLN A 40 -7.18 14.15 -12.97
CA GLN A 40 -7.64 14.80 -11.73
C GLN A 40 -8.78 14.03 -11.05
N LYS A 41 -9.69 13.44 -11.83
CA LYS A 41 -10.77 12.60 -11.30
C LYS A 41 -10.23 11.31 -10.70
N LEU A 42 -9.20 10.71 -11.29
CA LEU A 42 -8.49 9.54 -10.76
C LEU A 42 -7.81 9.85 -9.42
N ILE A 43 -7.18 11.02 -9.31
CA ILE A 43 -6.60 11.50 -8.05
C ILE A 43 -7.69 11.65 -6.98
N MET A 44 -8.79 12.34 -7.29
CA MET A 44 -9.91 12.51 -6.36
C MET A 44 -10.53 11.17 -5.95
N ALA A 45 -10.80 10.28 -6.90
CA ALA A 45 -11.36 8.96 -6.62
C ALA A 45 -10.42 8.13 -5.73
N THR A 46 -9.10 8.23 -5.96
CA THR A 46 -8.12 7.54 -5.12
C THR A 46 -8.10 8.11 -3.72
N LYS A 47 -8.17 9.44 -3.54
CA LYS A 47 -8.31 10.08 -2.22
C LYS A 47 -9.54 9.58 -1.48
N VAL A 48 -10.68 9.43 -2.17
CA VAL A 48 -11.91 8.89 -1.55
C VAL A 48 -11.71 7.44 -1.12
N ILE A 49 -11.12 6.60 -1.96
CA ILE A 49 -10.95 5.16 -1.67
C ILE A 49 -9.89 4.90 -0.61
N SER A 50 -8.82 5.70 -0.57
CA SER A 50 -7.79 5.61 0.46
C SER A 50 -8.22 6.25 1.78
N GLY A 51 -9.43 6.81 1.86
CA GLY A 51 -9.96 7.45 3.05
C GLY A 51 -9.16 8.69 3.43
N TYR A 52 -8.82 9.52 2.45
CA TYR A 52 -8.13 10.79 2.68
C TYR A 52 -9.02 11.74 3.47
N ASN A 53 -8.52 12.18 4.63
CA ASN A 53 -9.15 13.20 5.43
C ASN A 53 -8.45 14.55 5.17
N VAL A 54 -9.22 15.55 4.73
CA VAL A 54 -8.72 16.88 4.36
C VAL A 54 -8.23 17.65 5.59
N ASP A 55 -8.89 17.46 6.74
CA ASP A 55 -8.62 18.21 7.97
C ASP A 55 -7.32 17.75 8.63
N SER A 56 -7.12 16.42 8.71
CA SER A 56 -5.90 15.84 9.28
C SER A 56 -4.78 15.64 8.27
N LYS A 57 -5.05 15.81 6.96
CA LYS A 57 -4.15 15.46 5.85
C LYS A 57 -3.61 14.02 5.90
N THR A 58 -4.32 13.12 6.59
CA THR A 58 -3.93 11.72 6.76
C THR A 58 -4.80 10.81 5.89
N PHE A 59 -4.28 9.62 5.58
CA PHE A 59 -5.01 8.60 4.82
C PHE A 59 -5.46 7.49 5.77
N ALA A 60 -6.66 6.94 5.60
CA ALA A 60 -7.04 5.73 6.32
C ALA A 60 -6.15 4.54 5.91
N ALA A 61 -5.87 4.43 4.61
CA ALA A 61 -5.00 3.41 4.03
C ALA A 61 -3.96 4.05 3.09
N PRO A 62 -2.84 4.57 3.63
CA PRO A 62 -1.79 5.19 2.80
C PRO A 62 -1.12 4.21 1.84
N SER A 63 -1.00 2.93 2.22
CA SER A 63 -0.51 1.87 1.33
C SER A 63 -1.38 1.70 0.08
N LEU A 64 -2.71 1.83 0.22
CA LEU A 64 -3.64 1.73 -0.90
C LEU A 64 -3.45 2.88 -1.91
N ALA A 65 -3.24 4.10 -1.41
CA ALA A 65 -2.92 5.27 -2.23
C ALA A 65 -1.61 5.08 -3.02
N LEU A 66 -0.60 4.48 -2.37
CA LEU A 66 0.69 4.18 -2.98
C LEU A 66 0.58 3.12 -4.08
N HIS A 67 -0.11 2.01 -3.79
CA HIS A 67 -0.31 0.90 -4.73
C HIS A 67 -1.18 1.28 -5.93
N MET A 68 -2.14 2.20 -5.76
CA MET A 68 -3.04 2.60 -6.83
C MET A 68 -2.31 3.23 -8.02
N GLY A 69 -1.23 3.99 -7.77
CA GLY A 69 -0.40 4.53 -8.86
C GLY A 69 0.26 3.45 -9.69
N THR A 70 0.78 2.40 -9.04
CA THR A 70 1.38 1.24 -9.72
C THR A 70 0.33 0.45 -10.50
N SER A 71 -0.85 0.22 -9.91
CA SER A 71 -1.96 -0.44 -10.60
C SER A 71 -2.43 0.33 -11.84
N LEU A 72 -2.55 1.65 -11.74
CA LEU A 72 -2.90 2.51 -12.88
C LEU A 72 -1.89 2.42 -14.02
N LYS A 73 -0.59 2.41 -13.72
CA LYS A 73 0.46 2.23 -14.73
C LYS A 73 0.35 0.88 -15.44
N MET A 74 0.14 -0.20 -14.68
CA MET A 74 -0.03 -1.55 -15.23
C MET A 74 -1.23 -1.61 -16.18
N ILE A 75 -2.33 -0.96 -15.82
CA ILE A 75 -3.54 -0.89 -16.65
C ILE A 75 -3.31 -0.05 -17.91
N CYS A 76 -2.57 1.06 -17.83
CA CYS A 76 -2.15 1.81 -19.02
C CYS A 76 -1.34 0.92 -19.97
N ASP A 77 -0.42 0.10 -19.44
CA ASP A 77 0.40 -0.81 -20.24
C ASP A 77 -0.43 -1.93 -20.90
N ILE A 78 -1.37 -2.51 -20.16
CA ILE A 78 -2.31 -3.51 -20.71
C ILE A 78 -3.18 -2.88 -21.80
N ALA A 79 -3.70 -1.67 -21.58
CA ALA A 79 -4.50 -0.95 -22.54
C ALA A 79 -3.70 -0.63 -23.81
N LEU A 80 -2.47 -0.15 -23.67
CA LEU A 80 -1.55 0.10 -24.79
C LEU A 80 -1.25 -1.17 -25.58
N LYS A 81 -0.95 -2.29 -24.90
CA LYS A 81 -0.74 -3.59 -25.56
C LYS A 81 -1.98 -4.02 -26.34
N THR A 82 -3.16 -3.85 -25.75
CA THR A 82 -4.43 -4.20 -26.40
C THR A 82 -4.67 -3.38 -27.67
N VAL A 83 -4.34 -2.07 -27.65
CA VAL A 83 -4.42 -1.20 -28.82
C VAL A 83 -3.43 -1.63 -29.92
N ILE A 84 -2.20 -2.00 -29.54
CA ILE A 84 -1.12 -2.40 -30.45
C ILE A 84 -1.39 -3.79 -31.07
N GLU A 85 -1.82 -4.75 -30.26
CA GLU A 85 -2.15 -6.13 -30.66
C GLU A 85 -3.43 -6.20 -31.50
N LYS A 86 -4.15 -5.08 -31.69
CA LYS A 86 -5.41 -5.00 -32.44
C LYS A 86 -6.46 -6.02 -31.97
N ARG A 87 -6.48 -6.36 -30.67
CA ARG A 87 -7.53 -7.24 -30.15
C ARG A 87 -8.88 -6.53 -30.29
N ASN A 88 -9.79 -7.14 -31.04
CA ASN A 88 -11.17 -6.68 -31.11
C ASN A 88 -11.84 -6.95 -29.77
N LEU A 89 -11.95 -5.90 -28.96
CA LEU A 89 -12.81 -5.91 -27.79
C LEU A 89 -14.25 -5.66 -28.24
N PRO A 90 -15.22 -6.47 -27.79
CA PRO A 90 -16.63 -6.18 -28.04
C PRO A 90 -16.97 -4.82 -27.42
N ASN A 91 -17.70 -3.97 -28.15
CA ASN A 91 -18.16 -2.62 -27.78
C ASN A 91 -17.15 -1.46 -27.84
N ILE A 92 -16.00 -1.61 -28.52
CA ILE A 92 -15.08 -0.48 -28.75
C ILE A 92 -14.86 -0.27 -30.26
N GLU A 93 -15.49 0.77 -30.79
CA GLU A 93 -15.17 1.30 -32.12
C GLU A 93 -13.92 2.17 -32.01
N TRP A 94 -12.82 1.70 -32.61
CA TRP A 94 -11.57 2.46 -32.65
C TRP A 94 -11.62 3.49 -33.78
N THR A 95 -12.22 4.66 -33.53
CA THR A 95 -12.29 5.74 -34.53
C THR A 95 -10.90 6.22 -34.95
N ASP A 96 -9.96 6.36 -33.99
CA ASP A 96 -8.55 6.66 -34.25
C ASP A 96 -7.62 5.99 -33.21
N ARG A 97 -6.98 4.89 -33.62
CA ARG A 97 -6.06 4.11 -32.76
C ARG A 97 -4.80 4.87 -32.39
N ASN A 98 -4.29 5.72 -33.29
CA ASN A 98 -3.06 6.46 -33.04
C ASN A 98 -3.30 7.56 -32.00
N LYS A 99 -4.44 8.25 -32.10
CA LYS A 99 -4.86 9.22 -31.09
C LYS A 99 -5.06 8.57 -29.72
N LYS A 100 -5.79 7.46 -29.65
CA LYS A 100 -6.02 6.71 -28.38
C LYS A 100 -4.71 6.24 -27.75
N LYS A 101 -3.76 5.77 -28.56
CA LYS A 101 -2.41 5.38 -28.10
C LYS A 101 -1.64 6.56 -27.53
N GLY A 102 -1.78 7.75 -28.14
CA GLY A 102 -1.22 9.00 -27.61
C GLY A 102 -1.79 9.34 -26.24
N GLU A 103 -3.12 9.39 -26.14
CA GLU A 103 -3.84 9.70 -24.89
C GLU A 103 -3.42 8.80 -23.72
N ILE A 104 -3.33 7.48 -23.93
CA ILE A 104 -2.92 6.54 -22.87
C ILE A 104 -1.44 6.73 -22.50
N LYS A 105 -0.56 7.00 -23.47
CA LYS A 105 0.86 7.29 -23.19
C LYS A 105 1.04 8.58 -22.40
N ASP A 106 0.28 9.61 -22.73
CA ASP A 106 0.34 10.89 -22.05
C ASP A 106 -0.21 10.76 -20.62
N LEU A 107 -1.30 10.02 -20.43
CA LEU A 107 -1.79 9.68 -19.09
C LEU A 107 -0.76 8.88 -18.30
N LYS A 108 -0.09 7.89 -18.90
CA LYS A 108 0.97 7.14 -18.22
C LYS A 108 2.10 8.05 -17.73
N LYS A 109 2.56 8.99 -18.57
CA LYS A 109 3.56 9.98 -18.18
C LYS A 109 3.08 10.89 -17.04
N LEU A 110 1.82 11.31 -17.06
CA LEU A 110 1.21 12.08 -15.97
C LEU A 110 1.20 11.28 -14.66
N ILE A 111 0.84 9.99 -14.71
CA ILE A 111 0.89 9.12 -13.53
C ILE A 111 2.34 8.91 -13.07
N GLU A 112 3.32 8.80 -13.97
CA GLU A 112 4.72 8.65 -13.56
C GLU A 112 5.29 9.91 -12.90
N GLY A 113 4.99 11.09 -13.44
CA GLY A 113 5.54 12.36 -12.95
C GLY A 113 4.74 13.01 -11.81
N HIS A 114 3.41 13.08 -11.91
CA HIS A 114 2.57 13.85 -10.99
C HIS A 114 1.97 13.01 -9.86
N TRP A 115 1.79 11.70 -10.04
CA TRP A 115 1.20 10.86 -9.00
C TRP A 115 2.01 10.86 -7.70
N CYS A 116 3.34 10.81 -7.83
CA CYS A 116 4.22 10.82 -6.67
C CYS A 116 4.14 12.13 -5.89
N ASN A 117 3.95 13.25 -6.59
CA ASN A 117 3.88 14.57 -5.99
C ASN A 117 2.51 14.81 -5.32
N GLU A 118 1.42 14.40 -5.98
CA GLU A 118 0.05 14.65 -5.54
C GLU A 118 -0.43 13.68 -4.44
N LEU A 119 0.01 12.42 -4.50
CA LEU A 119 -0.52 11.36 -3.63
C LEU A 119 0.57 10.61 -2.86
N SER A 120 1.60 10.11 -3.55
CA SER A 120 2.56 9.20 -2.91
C SER A 120 3.40 9.88 -1.85
N SER A 121 3.81 11.14 -2.03
CA SER A 121 4.61 11.87 -1.04
C SER A 121 3.84 12.10 0.25
N LEU A 122 2.56 12.47 0.15
CA LEU A 122 1.68 12.64 1.30
C LEU A 122 1.38 11.30 1.98
N ALA A 123 1.07 10.26 1.19
CA ALA A 123 0.79 8.93 1.71
C ALA A 123 2.04 8.29 2.38
N LEU A 124 3.23 8.50 1.82
CA LEU A 124 4.49 7.99 2.38
C LEU A 124 4.86 8.70 3.68
N LYS A 125 4.62 10.02 3.78
CA LYS A 125 4.78 10.75 5.05
C LYS A 125 3.84 10.21 6.12
N ASP A 126 2.55 10.09 5.82
CA ASP A 126 1.56 9.55 6.76
C ASP A 126 1.87 8.09 7.17
N LEU A 127 2.36 7.27 6.23
CA LEU A 127 2.79 5.90 6.51
C LEU A 127 4.02 5.86 7.44
N ASN A 128 5.02 6.70 7.18
CA ASN A 128 6.21 6.78 8.01
C ASN A 128 5.90 7.33 9.41
N GLU A 129 5.03 8.33 9.53
CA GLU A 129 4.57 8.88 10.82
C GLU A 129 3.83 7.81 11.63
N LYS A 130 2.93 7.04 11.00
CA LYS A 130 2.26 5.90 11.66
C LYS A 130 3.22 4.79 12.05
N HIS A 131 4.21 4.49 11.22
CA HIS A 131 5.24 3.52 11.55
C HIS A 131 6.07 3.98 12.77
N TRP A 132 6.43 5.25 12.82
CA TRP A 132 7.15 5.86 13.94
C TRP A 132 6.35 5.79 15.24
N ASN A 133 5.06 6.15 15.18
CA ASN A 133 4.15 6.10 16.34
C ASN A 133 3.91 4.67 16.86
N LYS A 134 4.02 3.65 15.99
CA LYS A 134 3.85 2.24 16.37
C LYS A 134 5.15 1.59 16.85
N SER A 135 6.31 2.08 16.41
CA SER A 135 7.63 1.47 16.64
C SER A 135 8.24 1.79 18.00
N THR A 136 7.78 2.84 18.69
CA THR A 136 8.34 3.24 20.00
C THR A 136 7.36 2.92 21.12
N SER A 137 6.95 1.65 21.24
CA SER A 137 6.48 1.18 22.54
C SER A 137 7.71 0.95 23.39
N LEU A 138 8.14 1.98 24.13
CA LEU A 138 9.10 1.78 25.20
C LEU A 138 8.52 0.71 26.15
N PRO A 139 9.33 -0.23 26.65
CA PRO A 139 8.88 -1.16 27.67
C PRO A 139 8.28 -0.35 28.83
N SER A 140 7.14 -0.81 29.34
CA SER A 140 6.48 -0.16 30.47
C SER A 140 7.43 -0.16 31.67
N THR A 141 7.28 0.80 32.58
CA THR A 141 8.01 0.82 33.86
C THR A 141 7.89 -0.52 34.59
N ASN A 142 6.74 -1.20 34.46
CA ASN A 142 6.56 -2.56 35.00
C ASN A 142 7.45 -3.61 34.33
N ASP A 143 7.66 -3.53 33.01
CA ASP A 143 8.51 -4.48 32.29
C ASP A 143 9.99 -4.30 32.69
N ILE A 144 10.39 -3.05 32.96
CA ILE A 144 11.73 -2.72 33.48
C ILE A 144 11.91 -3.29 34.89
N HIS A 145 10.93 -3.11 35.78
CA HIS A 145 10.95 -3.70 37.12
C HIS A 145 10.92 -5.24 37.09
N LEU A 146 10.15 -5.83 36.18
CA LEU A 146 10.09 -7.29 36.00
C LEU A 146 11.45 -7.84 35.59
N PHE A 147 12.09 -7.20 34.61
CA PHE A 147 13.44 -7.57 34.17
C PHE A 147 14.45 -7.44 35.31
N GLN A 148 14.46 -6.32 36.02
CA GLN A 148 15.36 -6.07 37.14
C GLN A 148 15.18 -7.07 38.29
N ASN A 149 13.93 -7.38 38.65
CA ASN A 149 13.65 -8.37 39.69
C ASN A 149 14.09 -9.77 39.26
N HIS A 150 13.88 -10.12 37.99
CA HIS A 150 14.31 -11.41 37.45
C HIS A 150 15.84 -11.57 37.45
N THR A 151 16.59 -10.55 37.01
CA THR A 151 18.06 -10.58 37.04
C THR A 151 18.61 -10.60 38.47
N ASN A 152 18.04 -9.82 39.39
CA ASN A 152 18.43 -9.88 40.80
C ASN A 152 18.18 -11.26 41.42
N LYS A 153 17.02 -11.86 41.16
CA LYS A 153 16.69 -13.20 41.66
C LYS A 153 17.63 -14.26 41.08
N LEU A 154 17.95 -14.19 39.79
CA LEU A 154 18.94 -15.07 39.16
C LEU A 154 20.32 -14.94 39.80
N ALA A 155 20.74 -13.70 40.10
CA ALA A 155 22.02 -13.43 40.74
C ALA A 155 22.06 -13.98 42.18
N GLU A 156 20.99 -13.81 42.96
CA GLU A 156 20.87 -14.37 44.30
C GLU A 156 20.87 -15.92 44.27
N GLU A 157 20.09 -16.53 43.38
CA GLU A 157 20.04 -17.99 43.24
C GLU A 157 21.40 -18.59 42.81
N ALA A 158 22.13 -17.90 41.92
CA ALA A 158 23.47 -18.33 41.51
C ALA A 158 24.51 -18.14 42.64
N PHE A 159 24.40 -17.05 43.41
CA PHE A 159 25.26 -16.79 44.56
C PHE A 159 25.04 -17.84 45.67
N ASP A 160 23.79 -18.19 45.96
CA ASP A 160 23.44 -19.20 46.98
C ASP A 160 23.91 -20.61 46.57
N LYS A 161 23.80 -20.96 45.28
CA LYS A 161 24.34 -22.22 44.72
C LYS A 161 25.86 -22.27 44.81
N LEU A 162 26.53 -21.15 44.55
CA LEU A 162 27.98 -21.01 44.68
C LEU A 162 28.44 -21.14 46.15
N SER A 163 27.71 -20.51 47.08
CA SER A 163 27.98 -20.58 48.53
C SER A 163 27.75 -21.98 49.10
N SER A 164 26.78 -22.72 48.56
CA SER A 164 26.46 -24.09 48.96
C SER A 164 27.36 -25.17 48.32
N SER A 165 28.37 -24.77 47.53
CA SER A 165 29.32 -25.65 46.80
C SER A 165 28.69 -26.64 45.81
N VAL A 166 27.44 -26.41 45.40
CA VAL A 166 26.75 -27.22 44.40
C VAL A 166 26.81 -26.51 43.05
N ASP A 167 27.57 -27.08 42.13
CA ASP A 167 27.64 -26.70 40.72
C ASP A 167 28.25 -25.29 40.43
N VAL A 168 29.49 -25.13 40.91
CA VAL A 168 30.32 -23.90 40.83
C VAL A 168 30.52 -23.40 39.39
N ILE A 169 30.70 -24.30 38.42
CA ILE A 169 31.06 -23.95 37.04
C ILE A 169 29.86 -23.36 36.30
N ASN A 170 28.68 -23.97 36.45
CA ASN A 170 27.44 -23.48 35.81
C ASN A 170 26.96 -22.19 36.47
N SER A 171 27.00 -22.11 37.80
CA SER A 171 26.56 -20.93 38.54
C SER A 171 27.44 -19.70 38.27
N TYR A 172 28.75 -19.89 38.13
CA TYR A 172 29.67 -18.82 37.73
C TYR A 172 29.41 -18.33 36.30
N ARG A 173 29.13 -19.26 35.37
CA ARG A 173 28.82 -18.91 33.98
C ARG A 173 27.52 -18.10 33.87
N THR A 174 26.48 -18.50 34.59
CA THR A 174 25.18 -17.80 34.65
C THR A 174 25.27 -16.39 35.24
N LEU A 175 26.29 -16.09 36.06
CA LEU A 175 26.53 -14.74 36.58
C LEU A 175 27.29 -13.83 35.59
N THR A 176 27.98 -14.41 34.60
CA THR A 176 28.84 -13.69 33.65
C THR A 176 28.22 -13.46 32.27
N GLU A 177 27.14 -14.18 31.93
CA GLU A 177 26.35 -14.02 30.71
C GLU A 177 25.18 -13.04 30.94
#